data_AF-A0A3M6XLI7-F1
#
_entry.id   AF-A0A3M6XLI7-F1
#
_cell.length_a   1.000
_cell.length_b   1.000
_cell.length_c   1.000
_cell.angle_alpha   90.00
_cell.angle_beta   90.00
_cell.angle_gamma   90.00
#
_symmetry.space_group_name_H-M   'P 1'
#
loop_
_entity.id
_entity.type
_entity.pdbx_description
1 polymer ?
#
loop_
_entity_poly.entity_id
_entity_poly.type
_entity_poly.pdbx_seq_one_letter_code
_entity_poly.pdbx_strand_id
1 'polypeptide(L)'
;MILSAFVKFVNLFPEIKPQLLQAFKTYSHTLDSELQQRACEYLALATMPTDDLLRTVCDEMPPFPERASALLSRLDKKHGPTGDKRTWSVSAKDGASGVDRNATLKRNFSGALPSANGAATVNGVNGTHTNGGAVKSPTDELAGLDLSSGAPNMASASHLSPDWEPGYNRLLLQPEGVLYEDVQIQVGLRSEYRSEVGCVILYFMNKSSAPIQSFTTTLDNRSAEQLKLDVRSLPDTTVHSGAQTQQMIMLEAKGIFDKPPTIRISYMAGSLQALTLQLPVALHKYMDAAVLTADDFFKRWKQIGGAPRESQKIFQGYNLSTENTRKIVSGFKWGILDGVDPNARNFVGATVLHTSGGKFGCLMRLEPNQENKMYRLTIRATDESVPPLLMAAMAERLTQPYPL
;
A
#
# COMPACT_ATOMS: atom_id res chain seq x y z
N MET A 1 -20.54 4.91 17.12
CA MET A 1 -21.70 4.77 18.03
C MET A 1 -22.85 5.64 17.53
N ILE A 2 -23.74 5.08 16.70
CA ILE A 2 -24.84 5.85 16.07
C ILE A 2 -25.93 6.26 17.07
N LEU A 3 -26.16 5.48 18.13
CA LEU A 3 -27.13 5.78 19.19
C LEU A 3 -26.84 7.12 19.89
N SER A 4 -25.56 7.48 20.06
CA SER A 4 -25.16 8.75 20.67
C SER A 4 -25.41 9.97 19.76
N ALA A 5 -25.70 9.76 18.48
CA ALA A 5 -26.25 10.80 17.60
C ALA A 5 -27.78 10.82 17.68
N PHE A 6 -28.44 9.65 17.75
CA PHE A 6 -29.89 9.56 17.89
C PHE A 6 -30.41 10.23 19.17
N VAL A 7 -29.72 10.09 20.32
CA VAL A 7 -30.16 10.77 21.56
C VAL A 7 -30.10 12.30 21.43
N LYS A 8 -29.11 12.84 20.70
CA LYS A 8 -29.03 14.27 20.38
C LYS A 8 -30.14 14.70 19.43
N PHE A 9 -30.50 13.86 18.46
CA PHE A 9 -31.64 14.11 17.59
C PHE A 9 -32.99 14.06 18.32
N VAL A 10 -33.14 13.28 19.40
CA VAL A 10 -34.33 13.35 20.27
C VAL A 10 -34.44 14.71 20.98
N ASN A 11 -33.32 15.32 21.36
CA ASN A 11 -33.29 16.67 21.96
C ASN A 11 -33.55 17.78 20.92
N LEU A 12 -32.99 17.65 19.72
CA LEU A 12 -33.06 18.67 18.66
C LEU A 12 -34.36 18.63 17.82
N PHE A 13 -34.92 17.45 17.60
CA PHE A 13 -36.02 17.22 16.65
C PHE A 13 -37.15 16.39 17.28
N PRO A 14 -38.14 17.02 17.94
CA PRO A 14 -39.23 16.30 18.61
C PRO A 14 -40.10 15.48 17.63
N GLU A 15 -40.15 15.88 16.37
CA GLU A 15 -40.92 15.22 15.29
C GLU A 15 -40.50 13.77 15.04
N ILE A 16 -39.20 13.45 15.21
CA ILE A 16 -38.64 12.10 15.01
C ILE A 16 -38.46 11.31 16.31
N LYS A 17 -38.76 11.90 17.49
CA LYS A 17 -38.70 11.25 18.82
C LYS A 17 -39.40 9.88 18.84
N PRO A 18 -40.60 9.66 18.26
CA PRO A 18 -41.25 8.35 18.27
C PRO A 18 -40.48 7.26 17.51
N GLN A 19 -39.83 7.61 16.39
CA GLN A 19 -39.06 6.68 15.57
C GLN A 19 -37.74 6.28 16.26
N LEU A 20 -37.08 7.26 16.89
CA LEU A 20 -35.84 7.05 17.64
C LEU A 20 -36.06 6.26 18.93
N LEU A 21 -37.18 6.46 19.62
CA LEU A 21 -37.60 5.63 20.77
C LEU A 21 -37.81 4.16 20.36
N GLN A 22 -38.39 3.91 19.18
CA GLN A 22 -38.52 2.55 18.67
C GLN A 22 -37.15 1.92 18.36
N ALA A 23 -36.20 2.68 17.80
CA ALA A 23 -34.83 2.21 17.61
C ALA A 23 -34.17 1.83 18.95
N PHE A 24 -34.26 2.66 19.99
CA PHE A 24 -33.70 2.31 21.31
C PHE A 24 -34.33 1.05 21.92
N LYS A 25 -35.66 0.87 21.79
CA LYS A 25 -36.34 -0.37 22.20
C LYS A 25 -35.90 -1.61 21.41
N THR A 26 -35.54 -1.47 20.14
CA THR A 26 -34.97 -2.57 19.37
C THR A 26 -33.57 -2.91 19.86
N TYR A 27 -32.73 -1.89 20.08
CA TYR A 27 -31.33 -2.11 20.48
C TYR A 27 -31.14 -2.52 21.95
N SER A 28 -32.11 -2.29 22.85
CA SER A 28 -32.07 -2.78 24.23
C SER A 28 -32.13 -4.32 24.36
N HIS A 29 -32.50 -5.03 23.29
CA HIS A 29 -32.48 -6.49 23.23
C HIS A 29 -31.29 -7.07 22.46
N THR A 30 -30.30 -6.25 22.10
CA THR A 30 -29.08 -6.72 21.42
C THR A 30 -28.15 -7.45 22.39
N LEU A 31 -27.37 -8.41 21.88
CA LEU A 31 -26.36 -9.15 22.65
C LEU A 31 -25.05 -8.37 22.90
N ASP A 32 -24.82 -7.27 22.19
CA ASP A 32 -23.69 -6.36 22.40
C ASP A 32 -23.93 -5.51 23.65
N SER A 33 -23.09 -5.69 24.68
CA SER A 33 -23.23 -5.00 25.97
C SER A 33 -23.11 -3.48 25.88
N GLU A 34 -22.22 -2.95 25.03
CA GLU A 34 -22.03 -1.50 24.84
C GLU A 34 -23.24 -0.87 24.12
N LEU A 35 -23.79 -1.58 23.12
CA LEU A 35 -24.97 -1.12 22.40
C LEU A 35 -26.25 -1.25 23.24
N GLN A 36 -26.41 -2.37 23.95
CA GLN A 36 -27.52 -2.62 24.85
C GLN A 36 -27.54 -1.62 26.00
N GLN A 37 -26.42 -1.41 26.69
CA GLN A 37 -26.32 -0.46 27.79
C GLN A 37 -26.75 0.95 27.34
N ARG A 38 -26.16 1.46 26.26
CA ARG A 38 -26.51 2.79 25.74
C ARG A 38 -27.95 2.88 25.25
N ALA A 39 -28.50 1.82 24.65
CA ALA A 39 -29.89 1.79 24.24
C ALA A 39 -30.84 1.88 25.45
N CYS A 40 -30.56 1.15 26.53
CA CYS A 40 -31.32 1.22 27.78
C CYS A 40 -31.21 2.59 28.46
N GLU A 41 -30.00 3.15 28.56
CA GLU A 41 -29.75 4.47 29.16
C GLU A 41 -30.45 5.60 28.36
N TYR A 42 -30.31 5.61 27.03
CA TYR A 42 -30.95 6.62 26.19
C TYR A 42 -32.47 6.46 26.12
N LEU A 43 -32.99 5.23 26.17
CA LEU A 43 -34.43 4.99 26.29
C LEU A 43 -34.96 5.57 27.60
N ALA A 44 -34.29 5.29 28.73
CA ALA A 44 -34.69 5.82 30.04
C ALA A 44 -34.69 7.36 30.07
N LEU A 45 -33.63 8.00 29.58
CA LEU A 45 -33.52 9.46 29.47
C LEU A 45 -34.60 10.06 28.57
N ALA A 46 -34.89 9.45 27.41
CA ALA A 46 -35.85 9.96 26.44
C ALA A 46 -37.33 9.74 26.82
N THR A 47 -37.60 8.93 27.86
CA THR A 47 -38.95 8.64 28.38
C THR A 47 -39.25 9.25 29.75
N MET A 48 -38.37 10.10 30.29
CA MET A 48 -38.64 10.80 31.55
C MET A 48 -39.80 11.79 31.42
N PRO A 49 -40.53 12.12 32.51
CA PRO A 49 -41.63 13.08 32.47
C PRO A 49 -41.21 14.53 32.18
N THR A 50 -39.94 14.86 32.42
CA THR A 50 -39.35 16.18 32.18
C THR A 50 -38.12 16.08 31.29
N ASP A 51 -38.08 16.90 30.23
CA ASP A 51 -36.96 16.92 29.26
C ASP A 51 -35.75 17.75 29.77
N ASP A 52 -35.81 18.34 30.97
CA ASP A 52 -34.75 19.22 31.51
C ASP A 52 -33.40 18.50 31.64
N LEU A 53 -33.41 17.26 32.17
CA LEU A 53 -32.21 16.43 32.28
C LEU A 53 -31.67 16.03 30.90
N LEU A 54 -32.56 15.74 29.94
CA LEU A 54 -32.18 15.39 28.58
C LEU A 54 -31.46 16.56 27.89
N ARG A 55 -31.94 17.79 28.11
CA ARG A 55 -31.30 19.01 27.59
C ARG A 55 -29.90 19.18 28.16
N THR A 56 -29.75 19.20 29.48
CA THR A 56 -28.44 19.36 30.15
C THR A 56 -27.43 18.28 29.76
N VAL A 57 -27.87 17.04 29.53
CA VAL A 57 -27.00 15.95 29.07
C VAL A 57 -26.62 16.08 27.58
N CYS A 58 -27.44 16.75 26.78
CA CYS A 58 -27.23 16.98 25.34
C CYS A 58 -26.69 18.37 24.99
N ASP A 59 -26.33 19.19 25.98
CA ASP A 59 -25.72 20.51 25.80
C ASP A 59 -24.42 20.45 24.96
N GLU A 60 -24.03 21.59 24.40
CA GLU A 60 -22.84 21.68 23.56
C GLU A 60 -21.59 21.25 24.35
N MET A 61 -20.84 20.30 23.79
CA MET A 61 -19.60 19.87 24.42
C MET A 61 -18.62 21.05 24.43
N PRO A 62 -17.98 21.35 25.58
CA PRO A 62 -17.04 22.46 25.66
C PRO A 62 -15.90 22.24 24.66
N PRO A 63 -15.35 23.33 24.07
CA PRO A 63 -14.24 23.22 23.14
C PRO A 63 -13.10 22.45 23.82
N PHE A 64 -12.51 21.51 23.08
CA PHE A 64 -11.38 20.75 23.62
C PHE A 64 -10.26 21.72 24.01
N PRO A 65 -9.69 21.59 25.22
CA PRO A 65 -8.57 22.44 25.62
C PRO A 65 -7.42 22.23 24.63
N GLU A 66 -6.67 23.30 24.36
CA GLU A 66 -5.51 23.26 23.45
C GLU A 66 -4.44 22.32 24.01
N ARG A 67 -4.45 21.07 23.53
CA ARG A 67 -3.42 20.08 23.84
C ARG A 67 -2.39 20.09 22.72
N ALA A 68 -1.11 20.03 23.08
CA ALA A 68 -0.06 19.68 22.13
C ALA A 68 -0.47 18.41 21.38
N SER A 69 -0.48 18.45 20.05
CA SER A 69 -1.19 17.43 19.29
C SER A 69 -0.56 16.05 19.50
N ALA A 70 -1.39 15.04 19.77
CA ALA A 70 -0.92 13.67 19.93
C ALA A 70 -0.22 13.14 18.65
N LEU A 71 -0.49 13.76 17.50
CA LEU A 71 0.20 13.52 16.23
C LEU A 71 1.61 14.09 16.23
N LEU A 72 1.84 15.33 16.70
CA LEU A 72 3.19 15.87 16.90
C LEU A 72 3.97 15.06 17.93
N SER A 73 3.37 14.69 19.06
CA SER A 73 4.03 13.82 20.04
C SER A 73 4.43 12.45 19.45
N ARG A 74 3.61 11.87 18.56
CA ARG A 74 3.96 10.65 17.80
C ARG A 74 5.00 10.91 16.71
N LEU A 75 5.01 12.10 16.10
CA LEU A 75 5.99 12.52 15.11
C LEU A 75 7.37 12.72 15.75
N ASP A 76 7.47 13.44 16.86
CA ASP A 76 8.69 13.68 17.61
C ASP A 76 9.23 12.38 18.21
N LYS A 77 8.36 11.51 18.72
CA LYS A 77 8.75 10.16 19.18
C LYS A 77 9.26 9.26 18.03
N LYS A 78 8.80 9.50 16.79
CA LYS A 78 9.33 8.84 15.58
C LYS A 78 10.65 9.45 15.11
N HIS A 79 10.87 10.74 15.36
CA HIS A 79 12.12 11.47 15.09
C HIS A 79 12.96 11.65 16.36
N GLY A 80 13.21 10.54 17.08
CA GLY A 80 14.14 10.52 18.22
C GLY A 80 15.54 11.05 17.83
N PRO A 81 16.43 11.33 18.81
CA PRO A 81 17.59 12.24 18.68
C PRO A 81 18.78 11.73 17.83
N THR A 82 18.49 10.97 16.78
CA THR A 82 19.39 10.49 15.73
C THR A 82 18.85 10.94 14.37
N GLY A 83 18.52 12.24 14.26
CA GLY A 83 18.00 12.88 13.05
C GLY A 83 18.85 14.10 12.70
N ASP A 84 19.45 14.07 11.50
CA ASP A 84 20.38 15.07 10.98
C ASP A 84 19.85 16.51 11.04
N LYS A 85 20.73 17.49 11.33
CA LYS A 85 20.40 18.93 11.42
C LYS A 85 20.25 19.59 10.03
N ARG A 86 19.65 18.88 9.07
CA ARG A 86 19.71 19.24 7.65
C ARG A 86 18.37 19.29 6.92
N THR A 87 17.26 19.28 7.65
CA THR A 87 15.95 19.64 7.09
C THR A 87 15.60 21.07 7.47
N TRP A 88 15.64 21.96 6.48
CA TRP A 88 15.23 23.35 6.58
C TRP A 88 13.74 23.44 6.91
N SER A 89 13.39 23.81 8.14
CA SER A 89 12.00 24.08 8.50
C SER A 89 11.54 25.34 7.78
N VAL A 90 10.64 25.19 6.79
CA VAL A 90 9.97 26.32 6.15
C VAL A 90 8.95 26.91 7.12
N SER A 91 9.43 27.76 8.03
CA SER A 91 8.62 28.59 8.92
C SER A 91 9.25 29.99 9.05
N ALA A 92 9.10 30.72 7.96
CA ALA A 92 9.07 32.18 7.86
C ALA A 92 8.18 32.46 6.63
N LYS A 93 7.24 33.39 6.61
CA LYS A 93 6.87 34.50 7.52
C LYS A 93 5.40 34.81 7.15
N ASP A 94 4.46 35.12 8.02
CA ASP A 94 4.23 36.37 8.77
C ASP A 94 3.10 36.09 9.80
N GLY A 95 2.99 36.75 10.95
CA GLY A 95 3.89 37.70 11.58
C GLY A 95 3.30 38.25 12.90
N ALA A 96 4.17 38.53 13.89
CA ALA A 96 3.90 39.18 15.20
C ALA A 96 2.86 38.51 16.14
N SER A 97 2.96 38.53 17.47
CA SER A 97 3.96 38.97 18.46
C SER A 97 3.52 38.34 19.80
N GLY A 98 4.35 37.95 20.78
CA GLY A 98 5.77 38.15 21.07
C GLY A 98 6.05 37.55 22.47
N VAL A 99 7.04 38.09 23.20
CA VAL A 99 7.37 37.77 24.62
C VAL A 99 8.14 36.46 24.87
N ASP A 100 9.46 36.62 24.69
CA ASP A 100 10.51 36.30 25.68
C ASP A 100 10.83 34.86 26.08
N ARG A 101 11.91 34.38 25.45
CA ARG A 101 12.90 33.51 26.11
C ARG A 101 13.70 34.35 27.11
N ASN A 102 14.00 33.79 28.28
CA ASN A 102 15.20 34.18 28.99
C ASN A 102 16.01 32.94 29.38
N ALA A 103 17.31 32.98 29.06
CA ALA A 103 18.29 32.00 29.50
C ALA A 103 19.22 32.69 30.49
N THR A 104 19.78 31.95 31.46
CA THR A 104 21.21 31.96 31.87
C THR A 104 21.43 31.52 33.34
N LEU A 105 22.61 30.92 33.58
CA LEU A 105 23.37 30.84 34.85
C LEU A 105 22.69 30.11 36.05
N LYS A 106 23.02 28.86 36.38
CA LYS A 106 24.27 28.34 37.03
C LYS A 106 24.63 28.99 38.38
N ARG A 107 24.57 28.20 39.49
CA ARG A 107 25.71 27.71 40.32
C ARG A 107 25.25 27.14 41.69
N ASN A 108 25.78 25.95 42.04
CA ASN A 108 26.36 25.49 43.33
C ASN A 108 25.60 25.70 44.66
N PHE A 109 25.68 24.87 45.72
CA PHE A 109 26.32 23.58 46.12
C PHE A 109 25.27 22.85 47.03
N SER A 110 25.40 21.67 47.64
CA SER A 110 26.38 20.55 47.82
C SER A 110 25.52 19.28 48.15
N GLY A 111 26.00 18.06 48.46
CA GLY A 111 27.32 17.45 48.66
C GLY A 111 27.18 15.91 48.82
N ALA A 112 28.25 15.22 49.21
CA ALA A 112 28.36 13.76 49.46
C ALA A 112 28.35 12.81 48.23
N LEU A 113 29.56 12.57 47.73
CA LEU A 113 30.08 11.41 46.97
C LEU A 113 30.10 10.12 47.85
N PRO A 114 30.49 8.90 47.37
CA PRO A 114 31.20 8.52 46.13
C PRO A 114 30.47 7.49 45.23
N SER A 115 30.75 7.31 43.92
CA SER A 115 32.03 7.07 43.20
C SER A 115 32.57 5.63 43.38
N ALA A 116 33.14 4.92 42.39
CA ALA A 116 33.59 5.34 41.06
C ALA A 116 33.66 4.17 40.03
N ASN A 117 33.68 4.53 38.74
CA ASN A 117 34.50 4.04 37.60
C ASN A 117 34.87 2.54 37.43
N GLY A 118 34.97 2.02 36.19
CA GLY A 118 34.72 2.65 34.88
C GLY A 118 35.48 2.00 33.71
N ALA A 119 35.41 2.67 32.55
CA ALA A 119 36.31 2.56 31.39
C ALA A 119 36.52 1.20 30.65
N ALA A 120 35.83 1.09 29.52
CA ALA A 120 36.42 0.91 28.17
C ALA A 120 36.84 -0.48 27.62
N THR A 121 36.76 -0.54 26.28
CA THR A 121 37.46 -1.39 25.29
C THR A 121 37.07 -2.88 25.05
N VAL A 122 36.51 -3.09 23.84
CA VAL A 122 37.01 -4.00 22.77
C VAL A 122 36.63 -5.51 22.76
N ASN A 123 36.17 -5.94 21.56
CA ASN A 123 36.11 -7.29 20.95
C ASN A 123 35.48 -8.50 21.67
N GLY A 124 34.27 -8.87 21.20
CA GLY A 124 34.14 -10.00 20.25
C GLY A 124 33.98 -11.45 20.77
N VAL A 125 33.73 -12.34 19.81
CA VAL A 125 33.70 -13.82 19.88
C VAL A 125 32.46 -14.51 20.50
N ASN A 126 31.49 -14.75 19.62
CA ASN A 126 31.00 -16.07 19.21
C ASN A 126 31.00 -17.27 20.22
N GLY A 127 29.80 -17.77 20.53
CA GLY A 127 29.50 -19.20 20.65
C GLY A 127 29.76 -19.93 21.98
N THR A 128 28.72 -20.60 22.49
CA THR A 128 28.65 -22.09 22.60
C THR A 128 27.33 -22.53 23.26
N HIS A 129 26.76 -23.63 22.76
CA HIS A 129 25.67 -24.34 23.45
C HIS A 129 26.27 -25.42 24.35
N THR A 130 25.81 -25.53 25.59
CA THR A 130 26.03 -26.69 26.45
C THR A 130 24.72 -27.13 27.09
N ASN A 131 24.43 -28.43 27.00
CA ASN A 131 23.29 -29.05 27.69
C ASN A 131 23.63 -29.20 29.18
N GLY A 132 22.86 -28.57 30.07
CA GLY A 132 23.11 -28.63 31.50
C GLY A 132 22.09 -27.88 32.36
N GLY A 133 20.92 -28.48 32.57
CA GLY A 133 20.04 -28.30 33.74
C GLY A 133 19.78 -26.90 34.31
N ALA A 134 18.67 -26.29 33.89
CA ALA A 134 17.78 -25.52 34.78
C ALA A 134 16.39 -25.42 34.14
N VAL A 135 15.31 -25.71 34.89
CA VAL A 135 13.95 -25.37 34.45
C VAL A 135 13.83 -23.85 34.53
N LYS A 136 13.83 -23.18 33.39
CA LYS A 136 13.68 -21.72 33.35
C LYS A 136 12.23 -21.33 33.62
N SER A 137 12.06 -20.21 34.31
CA SER A 137 10.75 -19.58 34.50
C SER A 137 10.17 -19.16 33.13
N PRO A 138 8.84 -19.20 32.91
CA PRO A 138 8.21 -18.67 31.69
C PRO A 138 8.59 -17.22 31.36
N THR A 139 9.09 -16.46 32.35
CA THR A 139 9.61 -15.10 32.18
C THR A 139 10.95 -15.03 31.42
N ASP A 140 11.81 -16.05 31.55
CA ASP A 140 13.14 -16.06 30.90
C ASP A 140 13.08 -16.45 29.43
N GLU A 141 12.06 -17.24 29.02
CA GLU A 141 11.81 -17.52 27.61
C GLU A 141 11.17 -16.32 26.90
N LEU A 142 10.42 -15.49 27.63
CA LEU A 142 9.81 -14.25 27.13
C LEU A 142 10.84 -13.13 26.93
N ALA A 143 11.97 -13.16 27.63
CA ALA A 143 13.02 -12.13 27.57
C ALA A 143 13.73 -12.04 26.20
N GLY A 144 13.54 -13.02 25.31
CA GLY A 144 14.03 -12.99 23.92
C GLY A 144 13.06 -12.41 22.89
N LEU A 145 11.83 -12.05 23.27
CA LEU A 145 10.83 -11.50 22.35
C LEU A 145 10.92 -9.98 22.29
N ASP A 146 11.49 -9.47 21.19
CA ASP A 146 11.57 -8.03 20.93
C ASP A 146 10.21 -7.42 20.54
N LEU A 147 9.43 -7.12 21.57
CA LEU A 147 8.17 -6.38 21.51
C LEU A 147 8.35 -4.89 21.12
N SER A 148 9.59 -4.41 20.86
CA SER A 148 9.81 -3.08 20.27
C SER A 148 9.53 -3.04 18.77
N SER A 149 9.45 -4.21 18.12
CA SER A 149 8.70 -4.38 16.88
C SER A 149 7.21 -4.17 17.16
N GLY A 150 6.78 -2.90 17.11
CA GLY A 150 5.41 -2.51 17.42
C GLY A 150 4.42 -3.36 16.61
N ALA A 151 3.51 -4.03 17.32
CA ALA A 151 2.61 -5.04 16.76
C ALA A 151 2.09 -4.61 15.38
N PRO A 152 2.23 -5.46 14.34
CA PRO A 152 1.99 -5.03 12.96
C PRO A 152 0.60 -4.44 12.89
N ASN A 153 0.54 -3.16 12.51
CA ASN A 153 -0.73 -2.46 12.45
C ASN A 153 -1.55 -3.06 11.30
N MET A 154 -2.33 -4.11 11.60
CA MET A 154 -3.21 -4.78 10.66
C MET A 154 -4.29 -3.84 10.13
N ALA A 155 -4.42 -2.63 10.66
CA ALA A 155 -5.25 -1.57 10.08
C ALA A 155 -4.58 -0.81 8.91
N SER A 156 -3.28 -1.00 8.64
CA SER A 156 -2.51 -0.23 7.65
C SER A 156 -2.28 -0.97 6.33
N ALA A 157 -2.64 -0.34 5.20
CA ALA A 157 -2.40 -0.87 3.85
C ALA A 157 -0.93 -0.75 3.39
N SER A 158 -0.05 -0.24 4.27
CA SER A 158 1.39 -0.08 4.01
C SER A 158 2.21 -1.36 4.18
N HIS A 159 1.67 -2.37 4.86
CA HIS A 159 2.31 -3.68 4.96
C HIS A 159 1.57 -4.68 4.09
N LEU A 160 2.26 -5.24 3.10
CA LEU A 160 1.73 -6.27 2.21
C LEU A 160 1.81 -7.62 2.94
N SER A 161 0.81 -8.48 2.73
CA SER A 161 0.78 -9.83 3.32
C SER A 161 1.95 -10.68 2.81
N PRO A 162 2.42 -11.68 3.58
CA PRO A 162 3.37 -12.68 3.08
C PRO A 162 2.89 -13.29 1.75
N ASP A 163 3.83 -13.71 0.91
CA ASP A 163 3.58 -14.39 -0.37
C ASP A 163 2.72 -13.62 -1.40
N TRP A 164 2.65 -12.28 -1.29
CA TRP A 164 1.99 -11.42 -2.29
C TRP A 164 2.75 -11.32 -3.62
N GLU A 165 4.09 -11.44 -3.60
CA GLU A 165 4.98 -11.15 -4.73
C GLU A 165 4.86 -12.12 -5.92
N PRO A 166 4.72 -13.46 -5.75
CA PRO A 166 4.76 -14.39 -6.88
C PRO A 166 3.59 -14.18 -7.86
N GLY A 167 2.38 -14.06 -7.34
CA GLY A 167 1.18 -13.83 -8.16
C GLY A 167 1.19 -12.44 -8.80
N TYR A 168 1.62 -11.39 -8.07
CA TYR A 168 1.82 -10.06 -8.62
C TYR A 168 2.79 -10.09 -9.82
N ASN A 169 3.97 -10.69 -9.65
CA ASN A 169 5.00 -10.79 -10.70
C ASN A 169 4.51 -11.54 -11.94
N ARG A 170 3.79 -12.66 -11.76
CA ARG A 170 3.16 -13.41 -12.86
C ARG A 170 2.16 -12.55 -13.62
N LEU A 171 1.25 -11.90 -12.90
CA LEU A 171 0.16 -11.11 -13.47
C LEU A 171 0.60 -9.75 -14.01
N LEU A 172 1.84 -9.31 -13.79
CA LEU A 172 2.41 -8.21 -14.58
C LEU A 172 2.61 -8.60 -16.06
N LEU A 173 2.90 -9.87 -16.35
CA LEU A 173 3.17 -10.37 -17.71
C LEU A 173 1.98 -11.13 -18.33
N GLN A 174 1.16 -11.78 -17.52
CA GLN A 174 -0.05 -12.50 -17.96
C GLN A 174 -1.32 -11.67 -17.75
N PRO A 175 -2.42 -11.93 -18.50
CA PRO A 175 -3.69 -11.24 -18.31
C PRO A 175 -4.49 -11.82 -17.12
N GLU A 176 -4.37 -13.12 -16.85
CA GLU A 176 -5.16 -13.83 -15.84
C GLU A 176 -4.35 -14.90 -15.08
N GLY A 177 -4.84 -15.28 -13.91
CA GLY A 177 -4.23 -16.30 -13.05
C GLY A 177 -4.51 -16.05 -11.56
N VAL A 178 -3.87 -16.83 -10.69
CA VAL A 178 -3.96 -16.64 -9.23
C VAL A 178 -3.03 -15.49 -8.81
N LEU A 179 -3.57 -14.50 -8.10
CA LEU A 179 -2.84 -13.39 -7.47
C LEU A 179 -2.30 -13.79 -6.10
N TYR A 180 -3.10 -14.53 -5.32
CA TYR A 180 -2.75 -14.98 -3.99
C TYR A 180 -3.53 -16.25 -3.64
N GLU A 181 -2.95 -17.13 -2.82
CA GLU A 181 -3.61 -18.35 -2.35
C GLU A 181 -3.04 -18.80 -1.00
N ASP A 182 -3.93 -19.06 -0.04
CA ASP A 182 -3.61 -19.68 1.23
C ASP A 182 -4.55 -20.88 1.51
N VAL A 183 -4.68 -21.31 2.77
CA VAL A 183 -5.56 -22.41 3.19
C VAL A 183 -7.05 -22.03 3.22
N GLN A 184 -7.36 -20.75 3.42
CA GLN A 184 -8.71 -20.22 3.62
C GLN A 184 -9.31 -19.60 2.34
N ILE A 185 -8.49 -18.94 1.52
CA ILE A 185 -8.93 -18.19 0.35
C ILE A 185 -7.97 -18.33 -0.84
N GLN A 186 -8.52 -18.33 -2.05
CA GLN A 186 -7.78 -18.07 -3.30
C GLN A 186 -8.31 -16.79 -3.93
N VAL A 187 -7.39 -15.90 -4.30
CA VAL A 187 -7.65 -14.65 -5.01
C VAL A 187 -7.18 -14.82 -6.45
N GLY A 188 -8.12 -15.09 -7.35
CA GLY A 188 -7.91 -15.01 -8.79
C GLY A 188 -7.98 -13.57 -9.28
N LEU A 189 -7.25 -13.26 -10.36
CA LEU A 189 -7.32 -11.99 -11.05
C LEU A 189 -7.40 -12.23 -12.56
N ARG A 190 -8.27 -11.49 -13.23
CA ARG A 190 -8.27 -11.34 -14.69
C ARG A 190 -8.23 -9.85 -15.02
N SER A 191 -7.41 -9.49 -16.00
CA SER A 191 -7.22 -8.11 -16.43
C SER A 191 -7.23 -7.97 -17.94
N GLU A 192 -7.90 -6.93 -18.42
CA GLU A 192 -7.93 -6.54 -19.83
C GLU A 192 -7.66 -5.04 -19.94
N TYR A 193 -6.87 -4.62 -20.93
CA TYR A 193 -6.49 -3.23 -21.14
C TYR A 193 -6.65 -2.88 -22.61
N ARG A 194 -7.33 -1.76 -22.90
CA ARG A 194 -7.55 -1.23 -24.25
C ARG A 194 -7.26 0.27 -24.23
N SER A 195 -6.15 0.66 -24.87
CA SER A 195 -5.65 2.04 -24.79
C SER A 195 -5.55 2.52 -23.33
N GLU A 196 -6.09 3.67 -22.97
CA GLU A 196 -6.03 4.28 -21.63
C GLU A 196 -6.96 3.62 -20.57
N VAL A 197 -7.81 2.66 -20.96
CA VAL A 197 -8.79 2.02 -20.06
C VAL A 197 -8.37 0.58 -19.72
N GLY A 198 -8.43 0.25 -18.44
CA GLY A 198 -8.26 -1.10 -17.91
C GLY A 198 -9.54 -1.61 -17.23
N CYS A 199 -9.73 -2.92 -17.24
CA CYS A 199 -10.71 -3.63 -16.42
C CYS A 199 -9.97 -4.73 -15.64
N VAL A 200 -10.13 -4.75 -14.32
CA VAL A 200 -9.63 -5.79 -13.44
C VAL A 200 -10.81 -6.44 -12.73
N ILE A 201 -10.94 -7.75 -12.88
CA ILE A 201 -11.90 -8.58 -12.16
C ILE A 201 -11.11 -9.43 -11.17
N LEU A 202 -11.44 -9.28 -9.89
CA LEU A 202 -10.93 -10.12 -8.81
C LEU A 202 -11.97 -11.19 -8.48
N TYR A 203 -11.50 -12.41 -8.31
CA TYR A 203 -12.30 -13.58 -7.96
C TYR A 203 -11.85 -14.11 -6.61
N PHE A 204 -12.76 -14.18 -5.64
CA PHE A 204 -12.48 -14.61 -4.27
C PHE A 204 -13.15 -15.95 -4.03
N MET A 205 -12.38 -17.03 -4.04
CA MET A 205 -12.85 -18.39 -3.76
C MET A 205 -12.60 -18.75 -2.31
N ASN A 206 -13.64 -19.16 -1.59
CA ASN A 206 -13.51 -19.69 -0.23
C ASN A 206 -13.04 -21.15 -0.28
N LYS A 207 -11.82 -21.41 0.19
CA LYS A 207 -11.22 -22.75 0.32
C LYS A 207 -11.45 -23.39 1.69
N SER A 208 -11.90 -22.62 2.69
CA SER A 208 -12.21 -23.13 4.01
C SER A 208 -13.49 -23.97 4.02
N SER A 209 -13.62 -24.89 4.98
CA SER A 209 -14.78 -25.78 5.14
C SER A 209 -16.03 -25.10 5.73
N ALA A 210 -15.94 -23.82 6.07
CA ALA A 210 -17.01 -23.02 6.68
C ALA A 210 -17.34 -21.80 5.80
N PRO A 211 -18.55 -21.20 5.92
CA PRO A 211 -18.83 -19.94 5.25
C PRO A 211 -17.97 -18.82 5.82
N ILE A 212 -17.29 -18.09 4.94
CA ILE A 212 -16.64 -16.82 5.28
C ILE A 212 -17.71 -15.74 5.37
N GLN A 213 -17.67 -14.91 6.43
CA GLN A 213 -18.65 -13.85 6.69
C GLN A 213 -17.99 -12.48 6.80
N SER A 214 -18.79 -11.41 6.75
CA SER A 214 -18.32 -10.02 6.79
C SER A 214 -17.20 -9.73 5.78
N PHE A 215 -17.25 -10.37 4.62
CA PHE A 215 -16.25 -10.23 3.57
C PHE A 215 -16.31 -8.82 2.99
N THR A 216 -15.17 -8.12 3.03
CA THR A 216 -15.05 -6.72 2.63
C THR A 216 -13.73 -6.45 1.93
N THR A 217 -13.74 -5.48 1.02
CA THR A 217 -12.58 -5.08 0.23
C THR A 217 -12.42 -3.57 0.24
N THR A 218 -11.21 -3.08 0.54
CA THR A 218 -10.86 -1.65 0.47
C THR A 218 -9.67 -1.45 -0.46
N LEU A 219 -9.74 -0.45 -1.33
CA LEU A 219 -8.68 -0.12 -2.29
C LEU A 219 -7.93 1.13 -1.82
N ASP A 220 -6.61 1.09 -1.87
CA ASP A 220 -5.74 2.25 -1.69
C ASP A 220 -5.07 2.61 -3.03
N ASN A 221 -5.21 3.87 -3.44
CA ASN A 221 -4.76 4.39 -4.72
C ASN A 221 -3.69 5.46 -4.53
N ARG A 222 -2.45 5.00 -4.49
CA ARG A 222 -1.26 5.84 -4.26
C ARG A 222 -0.89 6.75 -5.44
N SER A 223 -1.63 6.70 -6.55
CA SER A 223 -1.45 7.54 -7.74
C SER A 223 -2.78 8.15 -8.24
N ALA A 224 -3.70 8.51 -7.33
CA ALA A 224 -5.07 8.95 -7.64
C ALA A 224 -5.22 10.12 -8.63
N GLU A 225 -4.21 10.98 -8.77
CA GLU A 225 -4.17 12.04 -9.77
C GLU A 225 -4.00 11.50 -11.20
N GLN A 226 -3.18 10.45 -11.36
CA GLN A 226 -2.70 9.92 -12.64
C GLN A 226 -3.39 8.59 -13.04
N LEU A 227 -3.94 7.87 -12.07
CA LEU A 227 -4.69 6.63 -12.25
C LEU A 227 -6.01 6.72 -11.49
N LYS A 228 -7.14 6.65 -12.21
CA LYS A 228 -8.48 6.63 -11.62
C LYS A 228 -8.98 5.20 -11.49
N LEU A 229 -9.56 4.88 -10.34
CA LEU A 229 -10.20 3.60 -10.00
C LEU A 229 -11.70 3.83 -9.83
N ASP A 230 -12.51 2.92 -10.34
CA ASP A 230 -13.97 2.99 -10.31
C ASP A 230 -14.54 1.58 -10.09
N VAL A 231 -15.08 1.34 -8.90
CA VAL A 231 -15.55 0.01 -8.46
C VAL A 231 -16.97 -0.23 -8.98
N ARG A 232 -17.09 -1.15 -9.95
CA ARG A 232 -18.35 -1.45 -10.65
C ARG A 232 -19.20 -2.52 -9.96
N SER A 233 -18.57 -3.44 -9.26
CA SER A 233 -19.25 -4.39 -8.38
C SER A 233 -18.42 -4.60 -7.12
N LEU A 234 -19.11 -4.82 -5.99
CA LEU A 234 -18.51 -5.29 -4.75
C LEU A 234 -18.72 -6.81 -4.63
N PRO A 235 -17.84 -7.52 -3.91
CA PRO A 235 -18.03 -8.94 -3.61
C PRO A 235 -19.16 -9.14 -2.59
N ASP A 236 -19.70 -10.35 -2.56
CA ASP A 236 -20.69 -10.78 -1.56
C ASP A 236 -20.08 -10.78 -0.16
N THR A 237 -20.83 -10.32 0.84
CA THR A 237 -20.37 -10.26 2.23
C THR A 237 -20.33 -11.63 2.91
N THR A 238 -20.93 -12.66 2.30
CA THR A 238 -20.89 -14.05 2.77
C THR A 238 -20.56 -14.98 1.62
N VAL A 239 -19.49 -15.76 1.76
CA VAL A 239 -19.01 -16.71 0.74
C VAL A 239 -19.01 -18.11 1.33
N HIS A 240 -19.90 -18.98 0.83
CA HIS A 240 -20.01 -20.36 1.29
C HIS A 240 -18.76 -21.19 0.96
N SER A 241 -18.53 -22.30 1.68
CA SER A 241 -17.41 -23.23 1.41
C SER A 241 -17.41 -23.68 -0.05
N GLY A 242 -16.28 -23.55 -0.75
CA GLY A 242 -16.12 -23.89 -2.17
C GLY A 242 -16.80 -22.91 -3.14
N ALA A 243 -17.53 -21.91 -2.66
CA ALA A 243 -18.13 -20.87 -3.50
C ALA A 243 -17.12 -19.77 -3.84
N GLN A 244 -17.46 -18.98 -4.86
CA GLN A 244 -16.67 -17.84 -5.32
C GLN A 244 -17.56 -16.61 -5.46
N THR A 245 -17.02 -15.44 -5.10
CA THR A 245 -17.61 -14.12 -5.40
C THR A 245 -16.60 -13.25 -6.16
N GLN A 246 -17.03 -12.10 -6.70
CA GLN A 246 -16.18 -11.28 -7.56
C GLN A 246 -16.34 -9.76 -7.34
N GLN A 247 -15.25 -9.02 -7.59
CA GLN A 247 -15.21 -7.56 -7.58
C GLN A 247 -14.67 -7.06 -8.92
N MET A 248 -15.40 -6.15 -9.57
CA MET A 248 -14.98 -5.51 -10.82
C MET A 248 -14.50 -4.08 -10.57
N ILE A 249 -13.30 -3.77 -11.05
CA ILE A 249 -12.66 -2.46 -10.94
C ILE A 249 -12.32 -1.97 -12.35
N MET A 250 -12.94 -0.87 -12.76
CA MET A 250 -12.55 -0.13 -13.96
C MET A 250 -11.41 0.83 -13.61
N LEU A 251 -10.45 0.94 -14.53
CA LEU A 251 -9.24 1.74 -14.41
C LEU A 251 -9.14 2.70 -15.59
N GLU A 252 -8.68 3.91 -15.33
CA GLU A 252 -8.42 4.93 -16.36
C GLU A 252 -7.07 5.59 -16.07
N ALA A 253 -6.10 5.36 -16.96
CA ALA A 253 -4.79 5.99 -16.89
C ALA A 253 -4.90 7.42 -17.44
N LYS A 254 -5.03 8.40 -16.54
CA LYS A 254 -5.07 9.83 -16.90
C LYS A 254 -3.71 10.33 -17.37
N GLY A 255 -2.63 9.82 -16.77
CA GLY A 255 -1.27 10.19 -17.09
C GLY A 255 -0.26 9.15 -16.60
N ILE A 256 0.97 9.59 -16.37
CA ILE A 256 2.10 8.71 -16.05
C ILE A 256 2.12 8.44 -14.54
N PHE A 257 2.11 7.17 -14.15
CA PHE A 257 2.06 6.73 -12.74
C PHE A 257 3.13 5.69 -12.42
N ASP A 258 3.63 5.70 -11.17
CA ASP A 258 4.70 4.86 -10.65
C ASP A 258 4.22 3.80 -9.65
N LYS A 259 3.18 4.10 -8.85
CA LYS A 259 2.72 3.25 -7.75
C LYS A 259 1.47 2.47 -8.11
N PRO A 260 1.54 1.13 -8.18
CA PRO A 260 0.34 0.31 -8.33
C PRO A 260 -0.56 0.43 -7.07
N PRO A 261 -1.89 0.37 -7.25
CA PRO A 261 -2.84 0.35 -6.15
C PRO A 261 -2.73 -0.94 -5.35
N THR A 262 -3.16 -0.89 -4.09
CA THR A 262 -3.27 -2.05 -3.21
C THR A 262 -4.72 -2.34 -2.91
N ILE A 263 -5.06 -3.62 -2.77
CA ILE A 263 -6.32 -4.06 -2.22
C ILE A 263 -6.06 -4.66 -0.84
N ARG A 264 -6.90 -4.28 0.11
CA ARG A 264 -7.04 -5.00 1.36
C ARG A 264 -8.35 -5.76 1.37
N ILE A 265 -8.27 -7.03 1.74
CA ILE A 265 -9.38 -7.96 1.90
C ILE A 265 -9.51 -8.21 3.40
N SER A 266 -10.71 -8.18 3.97
CA SER A 266 -10.93 -8.44 5.40
C SER A 266 -12.24 -9.20 5.61
N TYR A 267 -12.19 -10.25 6.44
CA TYR A 267 -13.29 -11.20 6.58
C TYR A 267 -13.23 -11.96 7.91
N MET A 268 -14.34 -12.60 8.28
CA MET A 268 -14.46 -13.46 9.47
C MET A 268 -14.42 -14.94 9.07
N ALA A 269 -13.47 -15.69 9.64
CA ALA A 269 -13.32 -17.13 9.50
C ALA A 269 -12.93 -17.74 10.85
N GLY A 270 -13.88 -17.74 11.80
CA GLY A 270 -13.65 -18.04 13.22
C GLY A 270 -12.99 -16.89 13.99
N SER A 271 -12.04 -16.20 13.37
CA SER A 271 -11.48 -14.92 13.80
C SER A 271 -11.43 -13.91 12.64
N LEU A 272 -11.13 -12.64 12.94
CA LEU A 272 -10.91 -11.62 11.92
C LEU A 272 -9.61 -11.89 11.18
N GLN A 273 -9.71 -12.06 9.87
CA GLN A 273 -8.61 -12.21 8.93
C GLN A 273 -8.48 -10.96 8.08
N ALA A 274 -7.25 -10.60 7.71
CA ALA A 274 -6.97 -9.47 6.83
C ALA A 274 -5.74 -9.75 5.96
N LEU A 275 -5.90 -9.51 4.65
CA LEU A 275 -4.86 -9.64 3.64
C LEU A 275 -4.68 -8.31 2.92
N THR A 276 -3.45 -7.89 2.65
CA THR A 276 -3.14 -6.69 1.85
C THR A 276 -2.27 -7.10 0.68
N LEU A 277 -2.78 -6.97 -0.55
CA LEU A 277 -2.13 -7.39 -1.79
C LEU A 277 -1.90 -6.18 -2.70
N GLN A 278 -0.79 -6.17 -3.44
CA GLN A 278 -0.56 -5.20 -4.50
C GLN A 278 -1.22 -5.68 -5.80
N LEU A 279 -1.97 -4.81 -6.47
CA LEU A 279 -2.60 -5.16 -7.73
C LEU A 279 -1.60 -4.98 -8.89
N PRO A 280 -1.55 -5.91 -9.87
CA PRO A 280 -0.61 -5.90 -11.01
C PRO A 280 -1.01 -4.87 -12.10
N VAL A 281 -1.30 -3.64 -11.68
CA VAL A 281 -1.62 -2.50 -12.53
C VAL A 281 -0.37 -1.63 -12.67
N ALA A 282 0.34 -1.79 -13.78
CA ALA A 282 1.57 -1.06 -14.07
C ALA A 282 1.44 -0.30 -15.41
N LEU A 283 2.29 0.71 -15.61
CA LEU A 283 2.26 1.58 -16.79
C LEU A 283 2.27 0.78 -18.11
N HIS A 284 3.03 -0.32 -18.17
CA HIS A 284 3.16 -1.15 -19.37
C HIS A 284 1.91 -1.95 -19.74
N LYS A 285 0.91 -2.04 -18.86
CA LYS A 285 -0.38 -2.64 -19.22
C LYS A 285 -1.16 -1.77 -20.22
N TYR A 286 -0.94 -0.46 -20.21
CA TYR A 286 -1.57 0.54 -21.10
C TYR A 286 -0.73 0.83 -22.37
N MET A 287 0.28 0.01 -22.63
CA MET A 287 1.05 0.04 -23.87
C MET A 287 0.38 -0.84 -24.93
N ASP A 288 0.48 -0.46 -26.20
CA ASP A 288 0.10 -1.27 -27.35
C ASP A 288 1.33 -1.48 -28.24
N ALA A 289 1.54 -2.71 -28.70
CA ALA A 289 2.72 -3.10 -29.48
C ALA A 289 2.72 -2.41 -30.85
N ALA A 290 3.83 -1.78 -31.24
CA ALA A 290 3.96 -1.10 -32.53
C ALA A 290 4.93 -1.86 -33.44
N VAL A 291 4.55 -2.06 -34.70
CA VAL A 291 5.40 -2.64 -35.74
C VAL A 291 5.95 -1.51 -36.61
N LEU A 292 7.27 -1.40 -36.71
CA LEU A 292 7.98 -0.40 -37.52
C LEU A 292 9.02 -1.08 -38.40
N THR A 293 9.32 -0.50 -39.57
CA THR A 293 10.49 -0.91 -40.36
C THR A 293 11.78 -0.35 -39.75
N ALA A 294 12.94 -0.88 -40.13
CA ALA A 294 14.23 -0.42 -39.60
C ALA A 294 14.48 1.08 -39.83
N ASP A 295 14.22 1.58 -41.03
CA ASP A 295 14.33 3.01 -41.35
C ASP A 295 13.45 3.87 -40.44
N ASP A 296 12.21 3.43 -40.23
CA ASP A 296 11.21 4.12 -39.44
C ASP A 296 11.50 4.08 -37.94
N PHE A 297 12.12 3.01 -37.46
CA PHE A 297 12.69 2.92 -36.12
C PHE A 297 13.84 3.91 -35.96
N PHE A 298 14.85 3.89 -36.84
CA PHE A 298 16.02 4.75 -36.70
C PHE A 298 15.72 6.24 -36.91
N LYS A 299 14.75 6.59 -37.76
CA LYS A 299 14.22 7.97 -37.86
C LYS A 299 13.64 8.42 -36.52
N ARG A 300 12.69 7.66 -35.93
CA ARG A 300 12.07 8.00 -34.64
C ARG A 300 13.09 7.99 -33.48
N TRP A 301 14.03 7.03 -33.47
CA TRP A 301 15.10 6.94 -32.48
C TRP A 301 15.98 8.19 -32.46
N LYS A 302 16.36 8.69 -33.65
CA LYS A 302 17.11 9.95 -33.79
C LYS A 302 16.26 11.17 -33.42
N GLN A 303 14.97 11.19 -33.80
CA GLN A 303 14.04 12.29 -33.52
C GLN A 303 13.75 12.48 -32.02
N ILE A 304 13.66 11.41 -31.24
CA ILE A 304 13.46 11.51 -29.78
C ILE A 304 14.69 12.13 -29.10
N GLY A 305 15.89 11.89 -29.63
CA GLY A 305 17.15 12.39 -29.06
C GLY A 305 17.63 11.57 -27.87
N GLY A 306 18.54 12.15 -27.07
CA GLY A 306 19.08 11.55 -25.85
C GLY A 306 18.35 12.02 -24.60
N ALA A 307 19.09 12.17 -23.49
CA ALA A 307 18.59 12.75 -22.25
C ALA A 307 17.94 14.14 -22.48
N PRO A 308 16.83 14.49 -21.78
CA PRO A 308 16.17 13.73 -20.70
C PRO A 308 15.24 12.60 -21.17
N ARG A 309 15.01 12.47 -22.49
CA ARG A 309 14.08 11.49 -23.09
C ARG A 309 14.67 10.10 -23.30
N GLU A 310 15.86 9.85 -22.78
CA GLU A 310 16.55 8.56 -22.78
C GLU A 310 16.85 8.12 -21.36
N SER A 311 16.54 6.86 -21.05
CA SER A 311 17.11 6.15 -19.90
C SER A 311 17.97 5.00 -20.43
N GLN A 312 19.19 4.87 -19.91
CA GLN A 312 20.06 3.73 -20.16
C GLN A 312 20.54 3.14 -18.83
N LYS A 313 20.52 1.80 -18.72
CA LYS A 313 21.01 1.08 -17.54
C LYS A 313 21.74 -0.19 -17.96
N ILE A 314 22.84 -0.46 -17.27
CA ILE A 314 23.56 -1.73 -17.35
C ILE A 314 23.34 -2.48 -16.03
N PHE A 315 22.91 -3.73 -16.08
CA PHE A 315 22.57 -4.53 -14.90
C PHE A 315 22.72 -6.04 -15.16
N GLN A 316 22.87 -6.82 -14.09
CA GLN A 316 23.01 -8.27 -14.18
C GLN A 316 21.66 -8.93 -14.49
N GLY A 317 21.63 -9.80 -15.50
CA GLY A 317 20.43 -10.56 -15.86
C GLY A 317 20.38 -11.93 -15.18
N TYR A 318 19.17 -12.43 -14.89
CA TYR A 318 18.99 -13.78 -14.35
C TYR A 318 19.23 -14.85 -15.43
N ASN A 319 18.52 -14.73 -16.56
CA ASN A 319 18.60 -15.66 -17.69
C ASN A 319 18.61 -14.85 -19.00
N LEU A 320 19.70 -14.99 -19.77
CA LEU A 320 19.97 -14.29 -21.03
C LEU A 320 19.72 -15.17 -22.28
N SER A 321 18.94 -16.25 -22.14
CA SER A 321 18.46 -17.02 -23.29
C SER A 321 17.48 -16.21 -24.11
N THR A 322 17.62 -16.27 -25.44
CA THR A 322 16.80 -15.51 -26.40
C THR A 322 15.30 -15.73 -26.20
N GLU A 323 14.90 -16.95 -25.84
CA GLU A 323 13.50 -17.31 -25.53
C GLU A 323 12.98 -16.59 -24.28
N ASN A 324 13.71 -16.66 -23.15
CA ASN A 324 13.31 -16.00 -21.91
C ASN A 324 13.22 -14.47 -22.10
N THR A 325 14.22 -13.87 -22.74
CA THR A 325 14.24 -12.43 -23.03
C THR A 325 13.07 -12.05 -23.92
N ARG A 326 12.80 -12.79 -25.00
CA ARG A 326 11.64 -12.56 -25.89
C ARG A 326 10.33 -12.64 -25.11
N LYS A 327 10.15 -13.67 -24.27
CA LYS A 327 8.94 -13.88 -23.47
C LYS A 327 8.68 -12.74 -22.48
N ILE A 328 9.72 -12.24 -21.80
CA ILE A 328 9.60 -11.07 -20.90
C ILE A 328 9.27 -9.80 -21.70
N VAL A 329 10.02 -9.51 -22.77
CA VAL A 329 9.83 -8.31 -23.61
C VAL A 329 8.41 -8.26 -24.20
N SER A 330 7.90 -9.37 -24.72
CA SER A 330 6.51 -9.46 -25.20
C SER A 330 5.47 -9.35 -24.06
N GLY A 331 5.76 -9.85 -22.86
CA GLY A 331 4.90 -9.67 -21.68
C GLY A 331 4.80 -8.21 -21.20
N PHE A 332 5.82 -7.39 -21.49
CA PHE A 332 5.79 -5.92 -21.34
C PHE A 332 5.11 -5.20 -22.51
N LYS A 333 4.46 -5.93 -23.43
CA LYS A 333 3.77 -5.42 -24.64
C LYS A 333 4.66 -4.65 -25.62
N TRP A 334 5.98 -4.87 -25.62
CA TRP A 334 6.84 -4.36 -26.69
C TRP A 334 6.60 -5.11 -27.99
N GLY A 335 6.34 -4.38 -29.08
CA GLY A 335 6.40 -4.92 -30.43
C GLY A 335 7.85 -5.18 -30.80
N ILE A 336 8.26 -6.45 -30.84
CA ILE A 336 9.65 -6.84 -31.13
C ILE A 336 9.90 -6.68 -32.63
N LEU A 337 10.95 -5.93 -32.97
CA LEU A 337 11.32 -5.61 -34.35
C LEU A 337 12.56 -6.42 -34.76
N ASP A 338 12.32 -7.63 -35.28
CA ASP A 338 13.39 -8.50 -35.75
C ASP A 338 14.11 -7.90 -36.98
N GLY A 339 15.45 -7.99 -37.00
CA GLY A 339 16.29 -7.49 -38.10
C GLY A 339 16.57 -5.98 -38.12
N VAL A 340 16.15 -5.21 -37.11
CA VAL A 340 16.43 -3.75 -37.04
C VAL A 340 17.84 -3.45 -36.51
N ASP A 341 18.34 -4.20 -35.53
CA ASP A 341 19.73 -4.09 -35.07
C ASP A 341 20.64 -4.98 -35.93
N PRO A 342 21.80 -4.48 -36.41
CA PRO A 342 22.79 -5.32 -37.09
C PRO A 342 23.26 -6.54 -36.27
N ASN A 343 23.21 -6.45 -34.94
CA ASN A 343 23.45 -7.60 -34.06
C ASN A 343 22.13 -8.32 -33.76
N ALA A 344 21.93 -9.49 -34.39
CA ALA A 344 20.74 -10.34 -34.20
C ALA A 344 20.55 -10.89 -32.77
N ARG A 345 21.50 -10.70 -31.84
CA ARG A 345 21.31 -10.99 -30.40
C ARG A 345 20.62 -9.86 -29.64
N ASN A 346 20.60 -8.65 -30.20
CA ASN A 346 19.94 -7.50 -29.58
C ASN A 346 18.44 -7.53 -29.87
N PHE A 347 17.64 -7.12 -28.89
CA PHE A 347 16.20 -6.96 -29.03
C PHE A 347 15.88 -5.49 -29.23
N VAL A 348 15.22 -5.19 -30.35
CA VAL A 348 14.64 -3.87 -30.63
C VAL A 348 13.14 -3.94 -30.39
N GLY A 349 12.59 -2.93 -29.74
CA GLY A 349 11.15 -2.86 -29.44
C GLY A 349 10.55 -1.50 -29.79
N ALA A 350 9.31 -1.50 -30.24
CA ALA A 350 8.50 -0.30 -30.41
C ALA A 350 7.08 -0.49 -29.87
N THR A 351 6.49 0.59 -29.38
CA THR A 351 5.19 0.58 -28.71
C THR A 351 4.67 2.01 -28.52
N VAL A 352 3.36 2.15 -28.29
CA VAL A 352 2.72 3.39 -27.90
C VAL A 352 2.09 3.19 -26.52
N LEU A 353 2.38 4.07 -25.57
CA LEU A 353 1.69 4.16 -24.29
C LEU A 353 0.47 5.08 -24.43
N HIS A 354 -0.68 4.66 -23.91
CA HIS A 354 -1.94 5.38 -24.02
C HIS A 354 -2.40 5.89 -22.64
N THR A 355 -2.65 7.19 -22.52
CA THR A 355 -3.30 7.82 -21.37
C THR A 355 -4.34 8.84 -21.83
N SER A 356 -5.27 9.24 -20.96
CA SER A 356 -6.23 10.32 -21.27
C SER A 356 -5.52 11.66 -21.56
N GLY A 357 -4.32 11.86 -21.01
CA GLY A 357 -3.47 13.03 -21.25
C GLY A 357 -2.64 12.98 -22.54
N GLY A 358 -2.52 11.82 -23.21
CA GLY A 358 -1.80 11.74 -24.48
C GLY A 358 -1.36 10.33 -24.90
N LYS A 359 -0.68 10.26 -26.05
CA LYS A 359 -0.05 9.05 -26.58
C LYS A 359 1.45 9.24 -26.65
N PHE A 360 2.21 8.31 -26.06
CA PHE A 360 3.66 8.42 -25.96
C PHE A 360 4.35 7.30 -26.73
N GLY A 361 5.04 7.65 -27.80
CA GLY A 361 5.83 6.69 -28.59
C GLY A 361 7.07 6.28 -27.81
N CYS A 362 7.22 4.99 -27.54
CA CYS A 362 8.35 4.44 -26.80
C CYS A 362 9.14 3.47 -27.68
N LEU A 363 10.46 3.54 -27.61
CA LEU A 363 11.41 2.70 -28.33
C LEU A 363 12.39 2.06 -27.34
N MET A 364 12.74 0.81 -27.58
CA MET A 364 13.62 0.00 -26.74
C MET A 364 14.77 -0.55 -27.58
N ARG A 365 15.97 -0.57 -26.99
CA ARG A 365 17.09 -1.40 -27.41
C ARG A 365 17.64 -2.13 -26.20
N LEU A 366 17.57 -3.46 -26.21
CA LEU A 366 18.05 -4.34 -25.15
C LEU A 366 19.17 -5.22 -25.71
N GLU A 367 20.36 -5.11 -25.12
CA GLU A 367 21.61 -5.72 -25.60
C GLU A 367 22.10 -6.74 -24.56
N PRO A 368 21.90 -8.07 -24.77
CA PRO A 368 22.34 -9.11 -23.86
C PRO A 368 23.82 -9.46 -24.07
N ASN A 369 24.65 -9.26 -23.05
CA ASN A 369 26.02 -9.79 -23.00
C ASN A 369 26.04 -11.10 -22.21
N GLN A 370 26.09 -12.22 -22.92
CA GLN A 370 26.08 -13.56 -22.34
C GLN A 370 27.36 -13.91 -21.56
N GLU A 371 28.52 -13.37 -21.96
CA GLU A 371 29.82 -13.64 -21.30
C GLU A 371 29.83 -13.07 -19.88
N ASN A 372 29.40 -11.81 -19.74
CA ASN A 372 29.36 -11.12 -18.45
C ASN A 372 28.04 -11.31 -17.69
N LYS A 373 27.04 -11.98 -18.30
CA LYS A 373 25.64 -12.08 -17.80
C LYS A 373 24.99 -10.70 -17.52
N MET A 374 25.33 -9.69 -18.32
CA MET A 374 24.82 -8.33 -18.17
C MET A 374 23.87 -7.97 -19.33
N TYR A 375 22.82 -7.22 -19.03
CA TYR A 375 22.04 -6.50 -20.03
C TYR A 375 22.48 -5.04 -20.07
N ARG A 376 22.54 -4.45 -21.27
CA ARG A 376 22.41 -3.00 -21.46
C ARG A 376 21.03 -2.72 -22.06
N LEU A 377 20.17 -2.08 -21.29
CA LEU A 377 18.85 -1.62 -21.74
C LEU A 377 18.93 -0.12 -22.00
N THR A 378 18.39 0.32 -23.14
CA THR A 378 18.17 1.73 -23.47
C THR A 378 16.71 1.91 -23.87
N ILE A 379 16.00 2.82 -23.23
CA ILE A 379 14.62 3.18 -23.54
C ILE A 379 14.58 4.66 -23.89
N ARG A 380 13.92 4.99 -25.00
CA ARG A 380 13.65 6.36 -25.46
C ARG A 380 12.14 6.55 -25.57
N ALA A 381 11.60 7.68 -25.13
CA ALA A 381 10.19 8.00 -25.30
C ALA A 381 9.96 9.46 -25.67
N THR A 382 8.81 9.77 -26.26
CA THR A 382 8.44 11.15 -26.63
C THR A 382 8.24 12.07 -25.42
N ASP A 383 8.03 11.51 -24.24
CA ASP A 383 7.95 12.20 -22.94
C ASP A 383 9.09 11.73 -22.02
N GLU A 384 9.59 12.62 -21.17
CA GLU A 384 10.76 12.36 -20.31
C GLU A 384 10.46 11.60 -19.01
N SER A 385 9.19 11.55 -18.58
CA SER A 385 8.78 10.84 -17.37
C SER A 385 8.64 9.33 -17.58
N VAL A 386 8.46 8.89 -18.82
CA VAL A 386 8.20 7.48 -19.19
C VAL A 386 9.46 6.59 -19.14
N PRO A 387 10.63 6.98 -19.71
CA PRO A 387 11.80 6.10 -19.77
C PRO A 387 12.32 5.62 -18.40
N PRO A 388 12.42 6.45 -17.34
CA PRO A 388 12.87 6.00 -16.02
C PRO A 388 11.98 4.90 -15.42
N LEU A 389 10.65 5.01 -15.58
CA LEU A 389 9.69 4.07 -15.01
C LEU A 389 9.71 2.73 -15.75
N LEU A 390 9.69 2.74 -17.09
CA LEU A 390 9.83 1.52 -17.88
C LEU A 390 11.20 0.86 -17.67
N MET A 391 12.27 1.66 -17.52
CA MET A 391 13.61 1.15 -17.20
C MET A 391 13.64 0.42 -15.86
N ALA A 392 13.03 0.98 -14.81
CA ALA A 392 12.97 0.36 -13.50
C ALA A 392 12.23 -0.98 -13.55
N ALA A 393 11.00 -0.99 -14.08
CA ALA A 393 10.16 -2.18 -14.16
C ALA A 393 10.79 -3.30 -15.01
N MET A 394 11.36 -2.97 -16.18
CA MET A 394 12.03 -3.96 -17.02
C MET A 394 13.32 -4.50 -16.40
N ALA A 395 14.13 -3.65 -15.77
CA ALA A 395 15.37 -4.08 -15.13
C ALA A 395 15.09 -5.04 -13.97
N GLU A 396 14.12 -4.70 -13.10
CA GLU A 396 13.67 -5.56 -12.01
C GLU A 396 13.15 -6.92 -12.50
N ARG A 397 12.39 -6.92 -13.61
CA ARG A 397 11.80 -8.16 -14.13
C ARG A 397 12.81 -9.05 -14.89
N LEU A 398 13.89 -8.48 -15.40
CA LEU A 398 15.00 -9.19 -16.07
C LEU A 398 16.10 -9.69 -15.10
N THR A 399 16.17 -9.17 -13.87
CA THR A 399 17.10 -9.64 -12.81
C THR A 399 16.55 -10.85 -12.03
N GLN A 400 15.31 -11.27 -12.29
CA GLN A 400 14.59 -12.31 -11.55
C GLN A 400 14.14 -13.50 -12.46
N PRO A 401 13.95 -14.72 -11.92
CA PRO A 401 13.45 -15.89 -12.67
C PRO A 401 12.04 -15.67 -13.23
N TYR A 402 11.78 -16.14 -14.46
CA TYR A 402 10.46 -15.99 -15.09
C TYR A 402 9.35 -16.54 -14.16
N PRO A 403 8.32 -15.74 -13.83
CA PRO A 403 7.28 -16.16 -12.90
C PRO A 403 6.42 -17.27 -13.54
N LEU A 404 6.28 -18.39 -12.83
CA LEU A 404 5.52 -19.58 -13.25
C LEU A 404 4.03 -19.41 -12.97
#